data_AF-A0A0L8I501-F1
#
_entry.id   AF-A0A0L8I501-F1
#
_cell.length_a   1.000
_cell.length_b   1.000
_cell.length_c   1.000
_cell.angle_alpha   90.00
_cell.angle_beta   90.00
_cell.angle_gamma   90.00
#
_symmetry.space_group_name_H-M   'P 1'
#
loop_
_entity.id
_entity.type
_entity.pdbx_description
1 polymer ?
#
loop_
_entity_poly.entity_id
_entity_poly.type
_entity_poly.pdbx_seq_one_letter_code
_entity_poly.pdbx_strand_id
1 'polypeptide(L)'
;VPIDINVSVKTYQKLSKYKDLEVEIGKMWNLKSETTPVVIGAQRMITKGADCYLVSIPGNPKMAEIQKGVLMGTYHILPKIMSL
;
A
#
# COMPACT_ATOMS: atom_id res chain seq x y z
N VAL A 1 -16.69 2.07 -13.33
CA VAL A 1 -15.56 2.99 -13.02
C VAL A 1 -15.06 2.66 -11.62
N PRO A 2 -13.75 2.48 -11.38
CA PRO A 2 -13.24 2.25 -10.02
C PRO A 2 -13.49 3.51 -9.19
N ILE A 3 -14.19 3.36 -8.07
CA ILE A 3 -14.52 4.47 -7.17
C ILE A 3 -13.47 4.50 -6.06
N ASP A 4 -13.05 5.71 -5.64
CA ASP A 4 -12.05 5.96 -4.58
C ASP A 4 -12.34 5.19 -3.28
N ILE A 5 -13.63 4.97 -2.98
CA ILE A 5 -14.13 4.17 -1.86
C ILE A 5 -13.48 2.77 -1.81
N ASN A 6 -13.20 2.15 -2.96
CA ASN A 6 -12.59 0.83 -2.96
C ASN A 6 -11.14 0.87 -2.44
N VAL A 7 -10.40 1.95 -2.70
CA VAL A 7 -9.01 2.11 -2.22
C VAL A 7 -9.00 2.37 -0.71
N SER A 8 -9.93 3.17 -0.19
CA SER A 8 -10.05 3.41 1.27
C SER A 8 -10.46 2.16 2.04
N VAL A 9 -11.45 1.43 1.53
CA VAL A 9 -11.87 0.14 2.11
C VAL A 9 -10.70 -0.85 2.11
N LYS A 10 -9.94 -0.95 1.01
CA LYS A 10 -8.76 -1.83 0.93
C LYS A 10 -7.64 -1.43 1.89
N THR A 11 -7.47 -0.13 2.13
CA THR A 11 -6.49 0.41 3.09
C THR A 11 -6.86 -0.02 4.51
N TYR A 12 -8.11 0.17 4.90
CA TYR A 12 -8.60 -0.27 6.21
C TYR A 12 -8.53 -1.80 6.37
N GLN A 13 -8.91 -2.56 5.33
CA GLN A 13 -8.80 -4.02 5.33
C GLN A 13 -7.35 -4.49 5.59
N LYS A 14 -6.34 -3.84 4.99
CA LYS A 14 -4.93 -4.16 5.27
C LYS A 14 -4.57 -3.86 6.72
N LEU A 15 -4.89 -2.67 7.22
CA LEU A 15 -4.60 -2.29 8.61
C LEU A 15 -5.21 -3.27 9.60
N SER A 16 -6.49 -3.62 9.41
CA SER A 16 -7.18 -4.58 10.27
C SER A 16 -6.57 -5.98 10.17
N LYS A 17 -6.28 -6.46 8.95
CA LYS A 17 -5.71 -7.80 8.73
C LYS A 17 -4.36 -8.00 9.42
N TYR A 18 -3.52 -6.96 9.46
CA TYR A 18 -2.15 -7.07 9.98
C TYR A 18 -2.02 -6.56 11.42
N LYS A 19 -3.11 -6.17 12.08
CA LYS A 19 -3.03 -5.57 13.42
C LYS A 19 -2.49 -6.55 14.47
N ASP A 20 -2.92 -7.80 14.43
CA ASP A 20 -2.44 -8.82 15.37
C ASP A 20 -0.95 -9.09 15.15
N LEU A 21 -0.52 -9.17 13.89
CA LEU A 21 0.88 -9.37 13.52
C LEU A 21 1.76 -8.20 13.98
N GLU A 22 1.28 -6.96 13.82
CA GLU A 22 1.97 -5.77 14.34
C GLU A 22 2.20 -5.91 15.84
N VAL A 23 1.18 -6.30 16.61
CA VAL A 23 1.28 -6.48 18.07
C VAL A 23 2.25 -7.61 18.43
N GLU A 24 2.18 -8.75 17.75
CA GLU A 24 3.08 -9.89 18.01
C GLU A 24 4.55 -9.54 17.72
N ILE A 25 4.83 -8.89 16.58
CA ILE A 25 6.18 -8.42 16.25
C ILE A 25 6.65 -7.41 17.30
N GLY A 26 5.80 -6.48 17.72
CA GLY A 26 6.16 -5.49 18.72
C GLY A 26 6.51 -6.11 20.07
N LYS A 27 5.76 -7.14 20.49
CA LYS A 27 6.06 -7.92 21.70
C LYS A 27 7.34 -8.74 21.56
N MET A 28 7.53 -9.42 20.43
CA MET A 28 8.66 -10.32 20.21
C MET A 28 9.99 -9.58 20.15
N TRP A 29 10.02 -8.41 19.53
CA TRP A 29 11.23 -7.61 19.39
C TRP A 29 11.37 -6.53 20.48
N ASN A 30 10.37 -6.37 21.34
CA ASN A 30 10.28 -5.29 22.33
C ASN A 30 10.50 -3.89 21.71
N LEU A 31 9.94 -3.68 20.52
CA LEU A 31 10.07 -2.46 19.72
C LEU A 31 8.69 -1.99 19.26
N LYS A 32 8.56 -0.69 18.98
CA LYS A 32 7.34 -0.14 18.37
C LYS A 32 7.27 -0.56 16.90
N SER A 33 6.28 -1.37 16.56
CA SER A 33 5.92 -1.78 15.21
C SER A 33 4.70 -1.00 14.71
N GLU A 34 4.66 -0.69 13.42
CA GLU A 34 3.52 0.00 12.81
C GLU A 34 3.29 -0.52 11.38
N THR A 35 2.03 -0.85 11.08
CA THR A 35 1.61 -1.29 9.75
C THR A 35 1.43 -0.08 8.85
N THR A 36 2.20 -0.03 7.77
CA THR A 36 2.12 1.02 6.75
C THR A 36 1.40 0.48 5.50
N PRO A 37 0.12 0.82 5.27
CA PRO A 37 -0.64 0.28 4.15
C PRO A 37 -0.33 1.03 2.84
N VAL A 38 0.31 0.36 1.88
CA VAL A 38 0.46 0.87 0.51
C VAL A 38 -0.63 0.26 -0.37
N VAL A 39 -1.58 1.09 -0.81
CA VAL A 39 -2.68 0.71 -1.71
C VAL A 39 -2.75 1.69 -2.87
N ILE A 40 -2.56 1.18 -4.09
CA ILE A 40 -2.67 1.95 -5.32
C ILE A 40 -3.71 1.27 -6.20
N GLY A 41 -4.74 2.02 -6.59
CA GLY A 41 -5.77 1.57 -7.52
C GLY A 41 -5.24 1.48 -8.95
N ALA A 42 -5.96 0.74 -9.81
CA ALA A 42 -5.54 0.48 -11.19
C ALA A 42 -5.28 1.76 -12.01
N GLN A 43 -6.05 2.83 -11.75
CA GLN A 43 -5.91 4.13 -12.41
C GLN A 43 -5.00 5.10 -11.61
N ARG A 44 -3.99 4.57 -10.90
CA ARG A 44 -3.13 5.33 -9.97
C ARG A 44 -3.89 6.06 -8.84
N MET A 45 -5.12 5.63 -8.53
CA MET A 45 -5.86 6.21 -7.41
C MET A 45 -5.17 5.88 -6.10
N ILE A 46 -5.00 6.88 -5.25
CA ILE A 46 -4.48 6.75 -3.89
C ILE A 46 -5.50 7.35 -2.94
N THR A 47 -5.62 6.77 -1.76
CA THR A 47 -6.47 7.33 -0.70
C THR A 47 -5.93 8.66 -0.22
N LYS A 48 -6.82 9.60 0.07
CA LYS A 48 -6.46 10.82 0.79
C LYS A 48 -5.78 10.48 2.12
N GLY A 49 -4.69 11.18 2.42
CA GLY A 49 -3.88 10.92 3.62
C GLY A 49 -2.90 9.75 3.50
N ALA A 50 -2.80 9.10 2.33
CA ALA A 50 -1.80 8.05 2.12
C ALA A 50 -0.36 8.55 2.27
N ASP A 51 -0.11 9.84 2.04
CA ASP A 51 1.20 10.45 2.24
C ASP A 51 1.67 10.40 3.70
N CYS A 52 0.73 10.44 4.66
CA CYS A 52 1.05 10.33 6.09
C CYS A 52 1.71 8.98 6.41
N TYR A 53 1.28 7.92 5.72
CA TYR A 53 1.87 6.59 5.86
C TYR A 53 3.27 6.50 5.24
N LEU A 54 3.64 7.35 4.28
CA LEU A 54 4.98 7.27 3.69
C LEU A 54 6.06 7.89 4.57
N VAL A 55 5.67 8.78 5.49
CA VAL A 55 6.58 9.41 6.45
C VAL A 55 7.11 8.40 7.48
N SER A 56 6.37 7.31 7.74
CA SER A 56 6.85 6.24 8.63
C SER A 56 7.89 5.34 7.95
N ILE A 57 8.03 5.40 6.62
CA ILE A 57 9.01 4.59 5.87
C ILE A 57 10.35 5.32 5.87
N PRO A 58 11.44 4.68 6.35
CA PRO A 58 12.77 5.25 6.26
C PRO A 58 13.11 5.63 4.81
N GLY A 59 13.56 6.88 4.61
CA GLY A 59 13.86 7.43 3.29
C GLY A 59 12.75 8.28 2.68
N ASN A 60 11.57 8.37 3.31
CA ASN A 60 10.45 9.24 2.92
C ASN A 60 10.17 9.19 1.40
N PRO A 61 9.87 8.01 0.83
CA PRO A 61 9.66 7.86 -0.60
C PRO A 61 8.50 8.75 -1.05
N LYS A 62 8.64 9.38 -2.22
CA LYS A 62 7.56 10.21 -2.77
C LYS A 62 6.47 9.34 -3.37
N MET A 63 5.21 9.69 -3.11
CA MET A 63 4.06 8.95 -3.68
C MET A 63 4.16 8.78 -5.21
N ALA A 64 4.63 9.81 -5.91
CA ALA A 64 4.80 9.78 -7.36
C ALA A 64 5.79 8.69 -7.82
N GLU A 65 6.85 8.43 -7.06
CA GLU A 65 7.84 7.39 -7.37
C GLU A 65 7.25 6.00 -7.15
N ILE A 66 6.50 5.82 -6.06
CA ILE A 66 5.79 4.56 -5.77
C ILE A 66 4.76 4.26 -6.85
N GLN A 67 3.95 5.24 -7.25
CA GLN A 67 2.99 5.08 -8.33
C GLN A 67 3.65 4.72 -9.66
N LYS A 68 4.80 5.35 -9.98
CA LYS A 68 5.59 5.00 -11.16
C LYS A 68 6.07 3.56 -11.10
N GLY A 69 6.58 3.11 -9.95
CA GLY A 69 6.99 1.72 -9.72
C GLY A 69 5.84 0.73 -9.94
N VAL A 70 4.67 1.00 -9.36
CA VAL A 70 3.48 0.14 -9.53
C VAL A 70 3.04 0.09 -10.99
N LEU A 71 3.04 1.22 -11.71
CA LEU A 71 2.68 1.23 -13.12
C LEU A 71 3.67 0.42 -13.95
N MET A 72 4.98 0.62 -13.73
CA MET A 72 6.00 -0.13 -14.46
C MET A 72 5.89 -1.62 -14.18
N GLY A 73 5.69 -2.03 -12.92
CA GLY A 73 5.45 -3.43 -12.57
C GLY A 73 4.21 -3.97 -13.30
N THR A 74 3.12 -3.21 -13.30
CA THR A 74 1.86 -3.57 -13.97
C THR A 74 2.04 -3.71 -15.48
N TYR A 75 2.77 -2.81 -16.14
CA TYR A 75 3.03 -2.84 -17.59
C TYR A 75 3.74 -4.13 -18.04
N HIS A 76 4.63 -4.69 -17.22
CA HIS A 76 5.32 -5.94 -17.55
C HIS A 76 4.46 -7.19 -17.30
N ILE A 77 3.45 -7.10 -16.44
CA ILE A 77 2.60 -8.22 -16.03
C ILE A 77 1.33 -8.27 -16.89
N LEU A 78 0.71 -7.12 -17.21
CA LEU A 78 -0.55 -7.05 -17.94
C LEU A 78 -0.52 -7.79 -19.29
N PRO A 79 0.50 -7.61 -20.16
CA PRO A 79 0.57 -8.28 -21.45
C PRO A 79 0.61 -9.80 -21.33
N LYS A 80 1.29 -10.34 -20.31
CA LYS A 80 1.36 -11.78 -20.06
C LYS A 80 0.03 -12.36 -19.61
N ILE A 81 -0.76 -11.60 -18.84
CA ILE A 81 -2.09 -12.01 -18.38
C ILE A 81 -3.12 -11.90 -19.51
N MET A 82 -2.99 -10.89 -20.37
CA MET A 82 -3.89 -10.69 -21.51
C MET A 82 -3.60 -11.63 -22.70
N SER A 83 -2.40 -12.20 -22.77
CA SER A 83 -2.03 -13.22 -23.75
C SER A 83 -2.36 -14.65 -23.31
N LEU A 84 -2.97 -14.81 -22.13
CA LEU A 84 -3.49 -16.06 -21.56
C LEU A 84 -4.97 -16.21 -21.94
#